data_AF-A0A7C7V1E9-F1
#
_entry.id   AF-A0A7C7V1E9-F1
#
_cell.length_a   1.000
_cell.length_b   1.000
_cell.length_c   1.000
_cell.angle_alpha   90.00
_cell.angle_beta   90.00
_cell.angle_gamma   90.00
#
_symmetry.space_group_name_H-M   'P 1'
#
loop_
_entity.id
_entity.type
_entity.pdbx_description
1 polymer ?
#
loop_
_entity_poly.entity_id
_entity_poly.type
_entity_poly.pdbx_seq_one_letter_code
_entity_poly.pdbx_strand_id
1 'polypeptide(L)' 'MDIVRDTMRLMQEGRSLVEIRERIDATYSRFGPPTDTEPPQQ' A
#
# COMPACT_ATOMS: atom_id res chain seq x y z
N MET A 1 -3.30 -0.95 13.90
CA MET A 1 -2.93 -1.13 12.48
C MET A 1 -3.59 -0.01 11.71
N ASP A 2 -2.80 0.83 11.07
CA ASP A 2 -3.26 2.04 10.37
C ASP A 2 -2.57 2.09 9.01
N ILE A 3 -3.38 2.10 7.94
CA ILE A 3 -2.91 2.01 6.55
C ILE A 3 -1.99 3.18 6.18
N VAL A 4 -2.23 4.36 6.75
CA VAL A 4 -1.46 5.57 6.47
C VAL A 4 -0.08 5.50 7.12
N ARG A 5 -0.02 5.12 8.40
CA ARG A 5 1.26 4.95 9.12
C ARG A 5 2.12 3.86 8.50
N ASP A 6 1.52 2.75 8.09
CA ASP A 6 2.24 1.66 7.41
C ASP A 6 2.79 2.11 6.05
N THR A 7 1.99 2.86 5.28
CA THR A 7 2.43 3.43 4.00
C THR A 7 3.62 4.36 4.20
N MET A 8 3.54 5.31 5.13
CA MET A 8 4.63 6.23 5.43
C MET A 8 5.91 5.51 5.87
N ARG A 9 5.79 4.46 6.70
CA ARG A 9 6.93 3.64 7.11
C ARG A 9 7.62 2.98 5.90
N LEU A 10 6.85 2.35 5.00
CA LEU A 10 7.41 1.68 3.82
C LEU A 10 8.07 2.67 2.85
N MET A 11 7.53 3.88 2.73
CA MET A 11 8.17 4.96 1.95
C MET A 11 9.52 5.36 2.57
N GLN A 12 9.61 5.49 3.90
CA GLN A 12 10.87 5.80 4.59
C GLN A 12 11.91 4.68 4.46
N GLU A 13 11.46 3.44 4.34
CA GLU A 13 12.32 2.28 4.05
C GLU A 13 12.83 2.25 2.60
N GLY A 14 12.43 3.20 1.76
CA GLY A 14 12.85 3.29 0.36
C GLY A 14 12.22 2.24 -0.54
N ARG A 15 11.08 1.65 -0.15
CA ARG A 15 10.36 0.68 -0.97
C ARG A 15 9.72 1.35 -2.18
N SER A 16 9.63 0.62 -3.28
CA SER A 16 8.94 1.09 -4.48
C SER A 16 7.43 1.22 -4.25
N LEU A 17 6.78 2.09 -5.02
CA LEU A 17 5.32 2.27 -4.92
C LEU A 17 4.54 0.98 -5.24
N VAL A 18 5.06 0.14 -6.13
CA VAL A 18 4.49 -1.17 -6.47
C VAL A 18 4.52 -2.09 -5.24
N GLU A 19 5.68 -2.25 -4.59
CA GLU A 19 5.79 -3.09 -3.39
C GLU A 19 4.92 -2.58 -2.24
N ILE A 20 4.82 -1.25 -2.10
CA ILE A 20 3.94 -0.63 -1.10
C ILE A 20 2.49 -1.02 -1.39
N ARG A 21 2.04 -0.88 -2.64
CA ARG A 21 0.67 -1.22 -3.04
C ARG A 21 0.36 -2.69 -2.77
N GLU A 22 1.23 -3.60 -3.20
CA GLU A 22 1.07 -5.04 -2.97
C GLU A 22 0.98 -5.37 -1.48
N ARG A 23 1.85 -4.76 -0.65
CA ARG A 23 1.86 -4.98 0.79
C ARG A 23 0.58 -4.48 1.47
N ILE A 24 0.10 -3.32 1.06
CA ILE A 24 -1.13 -2.72 1.60
C ILE A 24 -2.34 -3.55 1.19
N ASP A 25 -2.46 -3.93 -0.08
CA ASP A 25 -3.58 -4.74 -0.58
C ASP A 25 -3.63 -6.11 0.13
N ALA A 26 -2.48 -6.76 0.31
CA ALA A 26 -2.39 -8.03 1.05
C ALA A 26 -2.79 -7.90 2.53
N THR A 27 -2.56 -6.75 3.16
CA THR A 27 -2.82 -6.54 4.61
C THR A 27 -4.23 -6.05 4.88
N TYR A 28 -4.76 -5.20 3.99
CA TYR A 28 -5.95 -4.40 4.25
C TYR A 28 -7.16 -4.76 3.38
N SER A 29 -7.02 -5.60 2.34
CA SER A 29 -8.16 -6.07 1.51
C SER A 29 -9.29 -6.73 2.29
N ARG A 30 -9.00 -7.31 3.46
CA ARG A 30 -10.02 -7.86 4.38
C ARG A 30 -10.99 -6.82 4.92
N PHE A 31 -10.65 -5.53 4.86
CA PHE A 31 -11.48 -4.45 5.39
C PHE A 31 -12.37 -3.80 4.33
N GLY A 32 -12.24 -4.19 3.06
CA GLY A 32 -13.03 -3.68 1.95
C GLY A 32 -12.26 -3.71 0.63
N PRO A 33 -12.96 -3.49 -0.49
CA PRO A 33 -12.29 -3.38 -1.78
C PRO A 33 -11.31 -2.20 -1.76
N PRO A 34 -10.18 -2.31 -2.46
CA PRO A 34 -9.26 -1.19 -2.60
C PRO A 34 -9.96 -0.02 -3.30
N THR A 35 -9.54 1.20 -2.97
CA THR A 35 -9.93 2.38 -3.74
C THR A 35 -9.50 2.19 -5.19
N ASP A 36 -10.40 2.51 -6.12
CA ASP A 36 -10.15 2.49 -7.56
C ASP A 36 -9.13 3.59 -7.89
N THR A 37 -7.87 3.22 -7.80
CA THR A 37 -6.71 4.06 -8.01
C THR A 37 -5.83 3.32 -8.99
N GLU A 38 -5.42 4.00 -10.06
CA GLU A 38 -4.56 3.41 -11.07
C GLU A 38 -3.31 2.80 -10.41
N PRO A 39 -2.89 1.59 -10.84
CA PRO A 39 -1.70 0.97 -10.29
C PRO A 39 -0.46 1.85 -10.57
N PRO A 40 0.52 1.90 -9.65
CA PRO A 40 1.76 2.61 -9.90
C PRO A 40 2.45 2.08 -11.16
N GLN A 41 2.95 2.99 -11.99
CA GLN A 41 3.72 2.65 -13.18
C GLN A 41 5.05 2.00 -12.77
N GLN A 42 5.45 0.94 -13.47
CA GLN A 42 6.67 0.17 -13.19
C GLN A 42 7.93 0.88 -13.69
#